data_AF-A0A933VA71-F1
#
_entry.id   AF-A0A933VA71-F1
#
_cell.length_a   1.000
_cell.length_b   1.000
_cell.length_c   1.000
_cell.angle_alpha   90.00
_cell.angle_beta   90.00
_cell.angle_gamma   90.00
#
_symmetry.space_group_name_H-M   'P 1'
#
loop_
_entity.id
_entity.type
_entity.pdbx_description
1 polymer ?
#
loop_
_entity_poly.entity_id
_entity_poly.type
_entity_poly.pdbx_seq_one_letter_code
_entity_poly.pdbx_strand_id
1 'polypeptide(L)'
;MSEETIKLRLDELSEVTLAPPARAGVSARDIARIDYQTARYALIPQEIQIALADLDAEFTLRDAAIALNIEELEKEIKQAVLVHGASVKGMHLHAVYNRPRVIWDTRGLDRYAAQHPEVVIFRSEGDASVAIRKI
;
A
#
# COMPACT_ATOMS: atom_id res chain seq x y z
N MET A 1 -33.23 23.50 10.00
CA MET A 1 -32.86 22.52 8.96
C MET A 1 -33.58 21.23 9.29
N SER A 2 -34.60 20.86 8.50
CA SER A 2 -35.39 19.64 8.76
C SER A 2 -34.61 18.40 8.32
N GLU A 3 -34.95 17.24 8.91
CA GLU A 3 -34.34 15.94 8.62
C GLU A 3 -34.43 15.58 7.13
N GLU A 4 -35.50 16.00 6.45
CA GLU A 4 -35.68 15.85 5.00
C GLU A 4 -34.63 16.61 4.20
N THR A 5 -34.21 17.80 4.63
CA THR A 5 -33.17 18.56 3.92
C THR A 5 -31.79 17.90 4.04
N ILE A 6 -31.53 17.24 5.17
CA ILE A 6 -30.29 16.50 5.38
C ILE A 6 -30.27 15.23 4.52
N LYS A 7 -31.40 14.50 4.47
CA LYS A 7 -31.55 13.31 3.61
C LYS A 7 -31.40 13.66 2.13
N LEU A 8 -32.01 14.74 1.67
CA LEU A 8 -31.88 15.23 0.29
C LEU A 8 -30.44 15.59 -0.06
N ARG A 9 -29.72 16.28 0.84
CA ARG A 9 -28.29 16.61 0.64
C ARG A 9 -27.39 15.39 0.70
N LEU A 10 -27.75 14.37 1.47
CA LEU A 10 -27.03 13.11 1.55
C LEU A 10 -27.25 12.27 0.28
N ASP A 11 -28.46 12.29 -0.27
CA ASP A 11 -28.80 11.68 -1.57
C ASP A 11 -28.05 12.39 -2.71
N GLU A 12 -28.06 13.73 -2.75
CA GLU A 12 -27.26 14.51 -3.71
C GLU A 12 -25.75 14.22 -3.60
N LEU A 13 -25.23 14.08 -2.37
CA LEU A 13 -23.83 13.69 -2.13
C LEU A 13 -23.54 12.25 -2.58
N SER A 14 -24.53 11.35 -2.44
CA SER A 14 -24.43 9.95 -2.85
C SER A 14 -24.42 9.82 -4.37
N GLU A 15 -25.23 10.58 -5.10
CA GLU A 15 -25.24 10.60 -6.56
C GLU A 15 -23.93 11.13 -7.15
N VAL A 16 -23.30 12.10 -6.49
CA VAL A 16 -21.95 12.59 -6.85
C VAL A 16 -20.85 11.56 -6.60
N THR A 17 -21.09 10.58 -5.73
CA THR A 17 -20.06 9.61 -5.27
C THR A 17 -20.25 8.21 -5.88
N LEU A 18 -21.45 7.84 -6.35
CA LEU A 18 -21.81 6.47 -6.76
C LEU A 18 -22.08 6.27 -8.27
N ALA A 19 -21.67 7.20 -9.14
CA ALA A 19 -21.63 6.91 -10.58
C ALA A 19 -20.76 5.64 -10.83
N PRO A 20 -21.29 4.59 -11.49
CA PRO A 20 -20.63 3.28 -11.58
C PRO A 20 -19.25 3.34 -12.27
N PRO A 21 -18.26 2.52 -11.86
CA PRO A 21 -16.99 2.39 -12.57
C PRO A 21 -17.19 1.56 -13.85
N ALA A 22 -17.82 2.12 -14.87
CA ALA A 22 -17.80 1.54 -16.20
C ALA A 22 -16.46 1.88 -16.86
N ARG A 23 -15.58 0.86 -17.01
CA ARG A 23 -14.39 0.83 -17.89
C ARG A 23 -13.56 2.13 -17.95
N ALA A 24 -12.41 2.16 -17.26
CA ALA A 24 -11.37 3.18 -17.48
C ALA A 24 -11.93 4.63 -17.58
N GLY A 25 -12.75 5.03 -16.60
CA GLY A 25 -13.42 6.32 -16.58
C GLY A 25 -12.91 7.16 -15.42
N VAL A 26 -12.10 8.16 -15.74
CA VAL A 26 -11.65 9.25 -14.87
C VAL A 26 -12.87 9.82 -14.11
N SER A 27 -12.84 9.91 -12.77
CA SER A 27 -14.01 10.40 -12.02
C SER A 27 -14.37 11.82 -12.46
N ALA A 28 -15.63 12.25 -12.37
CA ALA A 28 -16.04 13.62 -12.77
C ALA A 28 -15.19 14.71 -12.09
N ARG A 29 -14.68 14.44 -10.88
CA ARG A 29 -13.72 15.30 -10.18
C ARG A 29 -12.33 15.29 -10.82
N ASP A 30 -11.88 14.15 -11.28
CA ASP A 30 -10.60 14.03 -11.99
C ASP A 30 -10.67 14.67 -13.38
N ILE A 31 -11.80 14.60 -14.08
CA ILE A 31 -12.02 15.32 -15.35
C ILE A 31 -11.95 16.83 -15.10
N ALA A 32 -12.71 17.35 -14.13
CA ALA A 32 -12.66 18.76 -13.77
C ALA A 32 -11.26 19.22 -13.35
N ARG A 33 -10.47 18.34 -12.71
CA ARG A 33 -9.08 18.60 -12.34
C ARG A 33 -8.15 18.65 -13.55
N ILE A 34 -8.33 17.76 -14.53
CA ILE A 34 -7.59 17.76 -15.80
C ILE A 34 -7.93 19.00 -16.63
N ASP A 35 -9.21 19.38 -16.71
CA ASP A 35 -9.67 20.56 -17.43
C ASP A 35 -9.10 21.84 -16.81
N TYR A 36 -9.12 21.93 -15.47
CA TYR A 36 -8.49 23.02 -14.73
C TYR A 36 -6.98 23.12 -15.01
N GLN A 37 -6.27 21.98 -15.01
CA GLN A 37 -4.84 21.95 -15.32
C GLN A 37 -4.58 22.39 -16.76
N THR A 38 -5.37 21.91 -17.72
CA THR A 38 -5.24 22.26 -19.14
C THR A 38 -5.45 23.75 -19.36
N ALA A 39 -6.50 24.34 -18.76
CA ALA A 39 -6.73 25.78 -18.80
C ALA A 39 -5.57 26.55 -18.17
N ARG A 40 -5.06 26.10 -17.01
CA ARG A 40 -3.91 26.73 -16.34
C ARG A 40 -2.66 26.72 -17.22
N TYR A 41 -2.35 25.62 -17.90
CA TYR A 41 -1.20 25.55 -18.80
C TYR A 41 -1.37 26.45 -20.02
N ALA A 42 -2.58 26.62 -20.54
CA ALA A 42 -2.85 27.54 -21.65
C ALA A 42 -2.58 29.03 -21.32
N LEU A 43 -2.61 29.42 -20.04
CA LEU A 43 -2.21 30.77 -19.60
C LEU A 43 -0.69 30.96 -19.49
N ILE A 44 0.10 29.88 -19.51
CA ILE A 44 1.56 29.94 -19.38
C ILE A 44 2.16 30.18 -20.77
N PRO A 45 3.00 31.21 -20.98
CA PRO A 45 3.69 31.42 -22.25
C PRO A 45 4.47 30.19 -22.72
N GLN A 46 4.48 29.93 -24.03
CA GLN A 46 5.10 28.74 -24.62
C GLN A 46 6.57 28.56 -24.21
N GLU A 47 7.33 29.65 -24.09
CA GLU A 47 8.73 29.64 -23.66
C GLU A 47 8.90 29.06 -22.25
N ILE A 48 7.98 29.36 -21.34
CA ILE A 48 8.00 28.86 -19.96
C ILE A 48 7.57 27.39 -19.93
N GLN A 49 6.65 26.96 -20.80
CA GLN A 49 6.27 25.54 -20.90
C GLN A 49 7.44 24.68 -21.38
N ILE A 50 8.22 25.16 -22.34
CA ILE A 50 9.43 24.47 -22.83
C ILE A 50 10.47 24.40 -21.71
N ALA A 51 10.75 25.51 -21.03
CA ALA A 51 11.70 25.54 -19.92
C ALA A 51 11.29 24.60 -18.76
N LEU A 52 9.99 24.48 -18.47
CA LEU A 52 9.48 23.51 -17.50
C LEU A 52 9.67 22.06 -17.97
N ALA A 53 9.40 21.77 -19.25
CA ALA A 53 9.61 20.43 -19.79
C ALA A 53 11.09 20.00 -19.79
N ASP A 54 12.00 20.93 -20.11
CA ASP A 54 13.44 20.69 -20.04
C ASP A 54 13.91 20.43 -18.61
N LEU A 55 13.38 21.20 -17.65
CA LEU A 55 13.63 21.02 -16.22
C LEU A 55 13.13 19.65 -15.76
N ASP A 56 11.88 19.29 -16.10
CA ASP A 56 11.30 18.01 -15.75
C ASP A 56 12.12 16.84 -16.33
N ALA A 57 12.62 16.96 -17.55
CA ALA A 57 13.49 15.96 -18.16
C ALA A 57 14.84 15.81 -17.42
N GLU A 58 15.48 16.92 -17.04
CA GLU A 58 16.74 16.93 -16.27
C GLU A 58 16.55 16.26 -14.90
N PHE A 59 15.47 16.62 -14.19
CA PHE A 59 15.19 16.09 -12.86
C PHE A 59 14.73 14.63 -12.90
N THR A 60 13.96 14.24 -13.91
CA THR A 60 13.58 12.82 -14.11
C THR A 60 14.82 11.94 -14.29
N LEU A 61 15.83 12.40 -15.04
CA LEU A 61 17.07 11.65 -15.21
C LEU A 61 17.86 11.52 -13.90
N ARG A 62 17.91 12.60 -13.10
CA ARG A 62 18.55 12.58 -11.76
C ARG A 62 17.81 11.64 -10.81
N ASP A 63 16.49 11.69 -10.78
CA ASP A 63 15.65 10.85 -9.94
C ASP A 63 15.80 9.38 -10.30
N ALA A 64 15.89 9.06 -11.60
CA ALA A 64 16.15 7.69 -12.05
C ALA A 64 17.50 7.16 -11.54
N ALA A 65 18.57 7.96 -11.60
CA ALA A 65 19.88 7.56 -11.08
C ALA A 65 19.88 7.40 -9.55
N ILE A 66 19.21 8.28 -8.82
CA ILE A 66 19.07 8.19 -7.36
C ILE A 66 18.25 6.96 -6.97
N ALA A 67 17.15 6.68 -7.67
CA ALA A 67 16.29 5.53 -7.42
C ALA A 67 17.05 4.21 -7.57
N LEU A 68 17.87 4.07 -8.62
CA LEU A 68 18.72 2.89 -8.81
C LEU A 68 19.71 2.70 -7.66
N ASN A 69 20.39 3.77 -7.25
CA ASN A 69 21.32 3.71 -6.11
C ASN A 69 20.61 3.35 -4.80
N ILE A 70 19.40 3.87 -4.57
CA ILE A 70 18.59 3.53 -3.40
C ILE A 70 18.23 2.04 -3.42
N GLU A 71 17.79 1.52 -4.56
CA GLU A 71 17.41 0.11 -4.70
C GLU A 71 18.60 -0.84 -4.44
N GLU A 72 19.78 -0.50 -4.98
CA GLU A 72 21.01 -1.26 -4.75
C GLU A 72 21.40 -1.26 -3.26
N LEU A 73 21.45 -0.08 -2.64
CA LEU A 73 21.76 0.05 -1.20
C LEU A 73 20.73 -0.66 -0.33
N GLU A 74 19.44 -0.58 -0.65
CA GLU A 74 18.40 -1.30 0.08
C GLU A 74 18.60 -2.81 0.00
N LYS A 75 18.96 -3.33 -1.17
CA LYS A 75 19.20 -4.75 -1.37
C LYS A 75 20.40 -5.23 -0.54
N GLU A 76 21.49 -4.47 -0.55
CA GLU A 76 22.68 -4.75 0.25
C GLU A 76 22.37 -4.74 1.75
N ILE A 77 21.68 -3.69 2.23
CA ILE A 77 21.30 -3.56 3.65
C ILE A 77 20.37 -4.70 4.07
N LYS A 78 19.36 -5.04 3.26
CA LYS A 78 18.46 -6.17 3.54
C LYS A 78 19.24 -7.48 3.65
N GLN A 79 20.15 -7.75 2.72
CA GLN A 79 20.97 -8.97 2.75
C GLN A 79 21.88 -9.00 3.98
N ALA A 80 22.54 -7.88 4.31
CA ALA A 80 23.40 -7.78 5.49
C ALA A 80 22.60 -8.00 6.80
N VAL A 81 21.40 -7.44 6.91
CA VAL A 81 20.53 -7.60 8.09
C VAL A 81 20.00 -9.02 8.21
N LEU A 82 19.72 -9.70 7.09
CA LEU A 82 19.35 -11.12 7.09
C LEU A 82 20.50 -12.00 7.59
N VAL A 83 21.74 -11.74 7.16
CA VAL A 83 22.94 -12.47 7.62
C VAL A 83 23.23 -12.17 9.10
N HIS A 84 23.04 -10.93 9.54
CA HIS A 84 23.24 -10.51 10.93
C HIS A 84 22.18 -11.11 11.88
N GLY A 85 20.96 -11.34 11.40
CA GLY A 85 19.90 -12.02 12.16
C GLY A 85 19.27 -11.20 13.29
N ALA A 86 19.50 -9.88 13.31
CA ALA A 86 18.91 -8.95 14.28
C ALA A 86 18.72 -7.56 13.66
N SER A 87 17.74 -6.81 14.17
CA SER A 87 17.41 -5.46 13.72
C SER A 87 18.56 -4.47 13.98
N VAL A 88 18.79 -3.53 13.06
CA VAL A 88 19.87 -2.55 13.13
C VAL A 88 19.31 -1.14 12.94
N LYS A 89 19.62 -0.25 13.88
CA LYS A 89 19.23 1.18 13.84
C LYS A 89 20.40 2.03 13.33
N GLY A 90 20.13 2.87 12.35
CA GLY A 90 20.98 3.99 11.97
C GLY A 90 20.47 5.30 12.58
N MET A 91 21.06 6.42 12.14
CA MET A 91 20.71 7.75 12.66
C MET A 91 19.29 8.20 12.26
N HIS A 92 18.84 7.83 11.06
CA HIS A 92 17.53 8.24 10.53
C HIS A 92 16.62 7.06 10.13
N LEU A 93 17.19 5.86 9.94
CA LEU A 93 16.49 4.69 9.42
C LEU A 93 16.70 3.48 10.34
N HIS A 94 15.77 2.54 10.33
CA HIS A 94 15.80 1.33 11.13
C HIS A 94 15.46 0.13 10.26
N ALA A 95 16.41 -0.80 10.11
CA ALA A 95 16.18 -2.07 9.46
C ALA A 95 15.68 -3.09 10.49
N VAL A 96 14.43 -3.53 10.34
CA VAL A 96 13.79 -4.46 11.26
C VAL A 96 13.94 -5.89 10.74
N TYR A 97 14.63 -6.74 11.51
CA TYR A 97 14.70 -8.16 11.24
C TYR A 97 13.52 -8.87 11.89
N ASN A 98 12.72 -9.55 11.08
CA ASN A 98 11.67 -10.43 11.55
C ASN A 98 12.17 -11.87 11.48
N ARG A 99 12.15 -12.57 12.62
CA ARG A 99 12.48 -13.99 12.64
C ARG A 99 11.54 -14.76 11.71
N PRO A 100 12.05 -15.77 10.98
CA PRO A 100 11.19 -16.62 10.15
C PRO A 100 10.11 -17.26 11.03
N ARG A 101 8.87 -17.28 10.53
CA ARG A 101 7.79 -17.95 11.23
C ARG A 101 8.04 -19.45 11.18
N VAL A 102 8.05 -20.08 12.35
CA VAL A 102 8.01 -21.55 12.43
C VAL A 102 6.60 -21.98 12.07
N ILE A 103 6.46 -22.65 10.93
CA ILE A 103 5.21 -23.22 10.46
C ILE A 103 5.27 -24.71 10.77
N TRP A 104 4.33 -25.17 11.57
CA TRP A 104 4.17 -26.60 11.87
C TRP A 104 3.15 -27.20 10.89
N ASP A 105 3.44 -28.39 10.38
CA ASP A 105 2.43 -29.19 9.66
C ASP A 105 1.53 -29.87 10.70
N THR A 106 0.37 -29.26 10.96
CA THR A 106 -0.62 -29.79 11.91
C THR A 106 -1.08 -31.19 11.54
N ARG A 107 -1.23 -31.51 10.25
CA ARG A 107 -1.70 -32.84 9.81
C ARG A 107 -0.64 -33.91 10.05
N GLY A 108 0.63 -33.57 9.79
CA GLY A 108 1.76 -34.43 10.09
C GLY A 108 1.91 -34.68 11.59
N LEU A 109 1.81 -33.61 12.39
CA LEU A 109 1.83 -33.69 13.85
C LEU A 109 0.68 -34.52 14.41
N ASP A 110 -0.54 -34.36 13.91
CA ASP A 110 -1.70 -35.15 14.35
C ASP A 110 -1.51 -36.64 14.05
N ARG A 111 -0.92 -36.99 12.89
CA ARG A 111 -0.58 -38.38 12.57
C ARG A 111 0.51 -38.93 13.47
N TYR A 112 1.53 -38.13 13.79
CA TYR A 112 2.60 -38.51 14.69
C TYR A 112 2.08 -38.74 16.11
N ALA A 113 1.20 -37.86 16.59
CA ALA A 113 0.54 -37.97 17.89
C ALA A 113 -0.30 -39.24 18.04
N ALA A 114 -0.80 -39.83 16.94
CA ALA A 114 -1.49 -41.12 16.97
C ALA A 114 -0.58 -42.31 17.35
N GLN A 115 0.72 -42.20 17.09
CA GLN A 115 1.73 -43.22 17.44
C GLN A 115 2.52 -42.84 18.69
N HIS A 116 2.52 -41.56 19.06
CA HIS A 116 3.25 -40.96 20.18
C HIS A 116 2.32 -40.06 21.02
N PRO A 117 1.49 -40.64 21.91
CA PRO A 117 0.52 -39.90 22.71
C PRO A 117 1.16 -38.88 23.66
N GLU A 118 2.46 -39.03 23.97
CA GLU A 118 3.23 -38.10 24.79
C GLU A 118 3.25 -36.66 24.25
N VAL A 119 3.00 -36.46 22.95
CA VAL A 119 2.95 -35.12 22.34
C VAL A 119 1.62 -34.41 22.61
N VAL A 120 0.55 -35.16 22.88
CA VAL A 120 -0.80 -34.63 23.08
C VAL A 120 -0.88 -33.74 24.32
N ILE A 121 -0.03 -33.98 25.33
CA ILE A 121 0.01 -33.16 26.57
C ILE A 121 0.43 -31.71 26.31
N PHE A 122 1.07 -31.43 25.16
CA PHE A 122 1.52 -30.09 24.78
C PHE A 122 0.51 -29.37 23.85
N ARG A 123 -0.58 -30.03 23.46
CA ARG A 123 -1.65 -29.44 22.64
C ARG A 123 -2.55 -28.57 23.53
N SER A 124 -2.64 -27.29 23.21
CA SER A 124 -3.61 -26.36 23.82
C SER A 124 -4.60 -25.92 22.75
N GLU A 125 -5.89 -26.14 23.00
CA GLU A 125 -6.99 -25.68 22.13
C GLU A 125 -7.69 -24.50 22.79
N GLY A 126 -7.87 -23.42 22.03
CA GLY A 126 -8.62 -22.24 22.46
C GLY A 126 -10.08 -22.29 22.01
N ASP A 127 -10.90 -21.39 22.56
CA ASP A 127 -12.33 -21.33 22.26
C ASP A 127 -12.61 -20.97 20.79
N ALA A 128 -13.66 -21.58 20.24
CA ALA A 128 -14.11 -21.28 18.88
C ALA A 128 -14.63 -19.84 18.81
N SER A 129 -14.15 -19.06 17.83
CA SER A 129 -14.56 -17.68 17.59
C SER A 129 -15.01 -17.48 16.15
N VAL A 130 -16.08 -16.72 15.95
CA VAL A 130 -16.61 -16.34 14.63
C VAL A 130 -16.60 -14.83 14.50
N ALA A 131 -15.96 -14.32 13.45
CA ALA A 131 -15.96 -12.90 13.10
C ALA A 131 -16.80 -12.67 11.84
N ILE A 132 -17.84 -11.83 11.94
CA ILE A 132 -18.66 -11.41 10.79
C ILE A 132 -17.97 -10.19 10.14
N ARG A 133 -17.68 -10.27 8.83
CA ARG A 133 -17.13 -9.16 8.05
C ARG A 133 -18.10 -8.75 6.95
N LYS A 134 -18.15 -7.44 6.68
CA LYS A 134 -18.93 -6.87 5.57
C LYS A 134 -18.24 -7.22 4.25
N ILE A 135 -19.01 -7.74 3.30
CA ILE A 135 -18.59 -7.99 1.91
C ILE A 135 -18.55 -6.65 1.16
#